data_AF-A0A829ZBW1-F1
#
_entry.id   AF-A0A829ZBW1-F1
#
_cell.length_a   1.000
_cell.length_b   1.000
_cell.length_c   1.000
_cell.angle_alpha   90.00
_cell.angle_beta   90.00
_cell.angle_gamma   90.00
#
_symmetry.space_group_name_H-M   'P 1'
#
loop_
_entity.id
_entity.type
_entity.pdbx_description
1 polymer ?
#
loop_
_entity_poly.entity_id
_entity_poly.type
_entity_poly.pdbx_seq_one_letter_code
_entity_poly.pdbx_strand_id
1 'polypeptide(L)'
;MKKLKKRLILLVGSNILKYLLMLILASAVVMDTAKIGICIISYAVSGKEVYLKNISIYALIISSAFILIVYVISKLKYKMYQSLVQMEKEKWERL
;
A
#
# COMPACT_ATOMS: atom_id res chain seq x y z
N MET A 1 11.06 -1.11 -28.44
CA MET A 1 9.96 -0.57 -27.62
C MET A 1 8.72 -1.48 -27.48
N LYS A 2 8.20 -2.13 -28.55
CA LYS A 2 6.99 -2.99 -28.46
C LYS A 2 7.10 -4.14 -27.44
N LYS A 3 8.23 -4.85 -27.36
CA LYS A 3 8.49 -5.91 -26.35
C LYS A 3 8.48 -5.40 -24.90
N LEU A 4 8.98 -4.18 -24.70
CA LEU A 4 9.05 -3.49 -23.40
C LEU A 4 7.64 -3.18 -22.88
N LYS A 5 6.79 -2.56 -23.70
CA LYS A 5 5.36 -2.34 -23.37
C LYS A 5 4.66 -3.65 -23.00
N LYS A 6 4.87 -4.73 -23.77
CA LYS A 6 4.21 -6.02 -23.55
C LYS A 6 4.63 -6.67 -22.22
N ARG A 7 5.92 -6.65 -21.86
CA ARG A 7 6.40 -7.15 -20.54
C ARG A 7 5.90 -6.27 -19.39
N LEU A 8 5.82 -4.95 -19.57
CA LEU A 8 5.34 -4.04 -18.54
C LEU A 8 3.84 -4.25 -18.25
N ILE A 9 3.02 -4.45 -19.30
CA ILE A 9 1.60 -4.81 -19.17
C ILE A 9 1.43 -6.15 -18.43
N LEU A 10 2.26 -7.15 -18.74
CA LEU A 10 2.27 -8.45 -18.04
C LEU A 10 2.66 -8.31 -16.57
N LEU A 11 3.63 -7.45 -16.26
CA LEU A 11 4.11 -7.21 -14.90
C LEU A 11 3.07 -6.45 -14.07
N VAL A 12 2.39 -5.47 -14.65
CA VAL A 12 1.27 -4.76 -14.00
C VAL A 12 0.07 -5.71 -13.83
N GLY A 13 -0.31 -6.44 -14.87
CA GLY A 13 -1.42 -7.41 -14.83
C GLY A 13 -1.19 -8.51 -13.80
N SER A 14 0.03 -9.05 -13.70
CA SER A 14 0.39 -10.09 -12.72
C SER A 14 0.38 -9.60 -11.26
N ASN A 15 0.41 -8.29 -11.03
CA ASN A 15 0.38 -7.68 -9.70
C ASN A 15 -0.93 -6.91 -9.43
N ILE A 16 -1.96 -7.06 -10.29
CA ILE A 16 -3.23 -6.35 -10.13
C ILE A 16 -3.88 -6.63 -8.78
N LEU A 17 -3.78 -7.88 -8.29
CA LEU A 17 -4.25 -8.27 -6.97
C LEU A 17 -3.56 -7.49 -5.84
N LYS A 18 -2.26 -7.19 -5.97
CA LYS A 18 -1.52 -6.39 -4.97
C LYS A 18 -1.94 -4.93 -4.99
N TYR A 19 -2.20 -4.38 -6.17
CA TYR A 19 -2.73 -3.02 -6.29
C TYR A 19 -4.14 -2.92 -5.70
N LEU A 20 -4.97 -3.92 -5.93
CA LEU A 20 -6.33 -4.01 -5.39
C LEU A 20 -6.29 -4.16 -3.86
N LEU A 21 -5.38 -4.98 -3.34
CA LEU A 21 -5.12 -5.09 -1.89
C LEU A 21 -4.68 -3.75 -1.29
N MET A 22 -3.75 -3.03 -1.93
CA MET A 22 -3.32 -1.72 -1.47
C MET A 22 -4.47 -0.70 -1.48
N LEU A 23 -5.36 -0.77 -2.48
CA LEU A 23 -6.54 0.10 -2.54
C LEU A 23 -7.51 -0.17 -1.37
N ILE A 24 -7.78 -1.45 -1.09
CA ILE A 24 -8.63 -1.86 0.06
C ILE A 24 -7.98 -1.43 1.38
N LEU A 25 -6.66 -1.61 1.51
CA LEU A 25 -5.94 -1.24 2.72
C LEU A 25 -5.93 0.28 2.93
N ALA A 26 -5.79 1.05 1.85
CA ALA A 26 -5.88 2.51 1.90
C ALA A 26 -7.30 2.99 2.26
N SER A 27 -8.35 2.37 1.71
CA SER A 27 -9.72 2.73 2.07
C SER A 27 -10.03 2.40 3.54
N ALA A 28 -9.53 1.28 4.06
CA ALA A 28 -9.65 0.93 5.47
C ALA A 28 -8.97 1.99 6.38
N VAL A 29 -7.78 2.46 6.02
CA VAL A 29 -7.07 3.54 6.74
C VAL A 29 -7.89 4.82 6.80
N VAL A 30 -8.54 5.21 5.70
CA VAL A 30 -9.40 6.40 5.66
C VAL A 30 -10.60 6.23 6.60
N MET A 31 -11.24 5.06 6.58
CA MET A 31 -12.36 4.76 7.47
C MET A 31 -11.96 4.80 8.95
N ASP A 32 -10.81 4.23 9.31
CA ASP A 32 -10.34 4.23 10.69
C ASP A 32 -9.90 5.62 11.17
N THR A 33 -9.39 6.46 10.26
CA THR A 33 -9.09 7.87 10.55
C THR A 33 -10.36 8.64 10.90
N ALA A 34 -11.46 8.40 10.18
CA ALA A 34 -12.76 8.99 10.50
C ALA A 34 -13.26 8.53 11.88
N LYS A 35 -13.07 7.25 12.23
CA LYS A 35 -13.42 6.73 13.57
C LYS A 35 -12.61 7.37 14.69
N ILE A 36 -11.33 7.69 14.46
CA ILE A 36 -10.52 8.44 15.42
C ILE A 36 -11.17 9.80 15.71
N GLY A 37 -11.59 10.54 14.67
CA GLY A 37 -12.30 11.81 14.83
C GLY A 37 -13.58 11.67 15.67
N ILE A 38 -14.39 10.66 15.39
CA ILE A 38 -15.61 10.36 16.17
C ILE A 38 -15.26 10.03 17.64
N CYS A 39 -14.21 9.25 17.88
CA CYS A 39 -13.77 8.91 19.22
C CYS A 39 -13.25 10.14 19.99
N ILE A 40 -12.54 11.06 19.33
CA ILE A 40 -12.08 12.32 19.94
C ILE A 40 -13.27 13.16 20.38
N ILE A 41 -14.26 13.36 19.50
CA ILE A 41 -15.48 14.11 19.83
C ILE A 41 -16.23 13.43 20.98
N SER A 42 -16.38 12.11 20.90
CA SER A 42 -17.08 11.33 21.93
C SER A 42 -16.36 11.38 23.29
N TYR A 43 -15.03 11.39 23.29
CA TYR A 43 -14.23 11.58 24.48
C TYR A 43 -14.45 12.99 25.07
N ALA A 44 -14.42 14.03 24.24
CA ALA A 44 -14.63 15.41 24.70
C ALA A 44 -16.02 15.62 25.32
N VAL A 45 -17.05 14.97 24.78
CA VAL A 45 -18.42 15.09 25.30
C VAL A 45 -18.67 14.24 26.54
N SER A 46 -18.14 13.02 26.60
CA SER A 46 -18.50 12.04 27.63
C SER A 46 -17.44 11.83 28.72
N GLY A 47 -16.20 12.24 28.49
CA GLY A 47 -15.05 11.97 29.36
C GLY A 47 -14.66 10.49 29.49
N LYS A 48 -15.31 9.58 28.75
CA LYS A 48 -15.11 8.13 28.94
C LYS A 48 -13.79 7.65 28.33
N GLU A 49 -12.94 7.05 29.16
CA GLU A 49 -11.62 6.52 28.75
C GLU A 49 -11.66 5.46 27.64
N VAL A 50 -12.80 4.77 27.46
CA VAL A 50 -12.99 3.82 26.34
C VAL A 50 -12.68 4.45 24.99
N TYR A 51 -13.00 5.73 24.81
CA TYR A 51 -12.76 6.43 23.56
C TYR A 51 -11.27 6.71 23.33
N LEU A 52 -10.50 7.00 24.39
CA LEU A 52 -9.03 7.11 24.32
C LEU A 52 -8.39 5.77 23.92
N LYS A 53 -8.86 4.67 24.52
CA LYS A 53 -8.39 3.32 24.16
C LYS A 53 -8.67 3.01 22.69
N ASN A 54 -9.86 3.35 22.21
CA ASN A 54 -10.21 3.17 20.80
C ASN A 54 -9.36 4.02 19.85
N ILE A 55 -9.06 5.28 20.21
CA ILE A 55 -8.14 6.14 19.42
C ILE A 55 -6.78 5.45 19.25
N SER A 56 -6.20 4.95 20.35
CA SER A 56 -4.91 4.26 20.32
C SER A 56 -4.95 2.98 19.47
N ILE A 57 -6.04 2.21 19.55
CA ILE A 57 -6.22 1.01 18.73
C ILE A 57 -6.29 1.37 17.24
N TYR A 58 -7.12 2.33 16.85
CA TYR A 58 -7.23 2.76 15.46
C TYR A 58 -5.92 3.35 14.94
N ALA A 59 -5.19 4.12 15.75
CA ALA A 59 -3.88 4.66 15.39
C ALA A 59 -2.86 3.53 15.10
N LEU A 60 -2.89 2.46 15.90
CA LEU A 60 -2.02 1.30 15.69
C LEU A 60 -2.39 0.54 14.40
N ILE A 61 -3.69 0.38 14.13
CA ILE A 61 -4.17 -0.23 12.89
C ILE A 61 -3.69 0.58 11.67
N ILE A 62 -3.85 1.91 11.70
CA ILE A 62 -3.38 2.79 10.63
C ILE A 62 -1.86 2.67 10.43
N SER A 63 -1.08 2.69 11.52
CA SER A 63 0.38 2.54 11.45
C SER A 63 0.80 1.22 10.80
N SER A 64 0.19 0.10 11.22
CA SER A 64 0.48 -1.21 10.65
C SER A 64 0.09 -1.31 9.16
N ALA A 65 -1.04 -0.74 8.77
CA ALA A 65 -1.47 -0.65 7.39
C ALA A 65 -0.48 0.15 6.52
N PHE A 66 0.01 1.29 7.02
CA PHE A 66 1.03 2.07 6.33
C PHE A 66 2.33 1.29 6.09
N ILE A 67 2.81 0.57 7.10
CA ILE A 67 4.01 -0.27 6.98
C ILE A 67 3.83 -1.32 5.87
N LEU A 68 2.67 -1.98 5.83
CA LEU A 68 2.35 -2.98 4.80
C LEU A 68 2.31 -2.36 3.39
N ILE A 69 1.70 -1.19 3.23
CA ILE A 69 1.66 -0.47 1.95
C ILE A 69 3.08 -0.16 1.47
N VAL A 70 3.92 0.44 2.33
CA VAL A 70 5.31 0.79 2.00
C VAL A 70 6.12 -0.45 1.62
N TYR A 71 5.94 -1.56 2.35
CA TYR A 71 6.60 -2.83 2.05
C TYR A 71 6.22 -3.37 0.67
N VAL A 72 4.92 -3.39 0.35
CA VAL A 72 4.44 -3.89 -0.95
C VAL A 72 4.96 -3.02 -2.10
N ILE A 73 4.92 -1.69 -1.96
CA ILE A 73 5.44 -0.75 -2.97
C ILE A 73 6.94 -0.99 -3.19
N SER A 74 7.71 -1.11 -2.11
CA SER A 74 9.17 -1.35 -2.19
C SER A 74 9.49 -2.64 -2.93
N LYS A 75 8.74 -3.72 -2.63
CA LYS A 75 8.89 -5.02 -3.28
C LYS A 75 8.52 -4.98 -4.77
N LEU A 76 7.46 -4.22 -5.13
CA LEU A 76 7.07 -4.02 -6.53
C LEU A 76 8.13 -3.23 -7.30
N LYS A 77 8.65 -2.16 -6.71
CA LYS A 77 9.73 -1.33 -7.30
C LYS A 77 10.97 -2.17 -7.58
N TYR A 78 11.39 -2.99 -6.61
CA TYR A 78 12.52 -3.90 -6.77
C TYR A 78 12.33 -4.90 -7.92
N LYS A 79 11.16 -5.54 -7.99
CA LYS A 79 10.85 -6.51 -9.06
C LYS A 79 10.83 -5.87 -10.45
N MET A 80 10.32 -4.63 -10.54
CA MET A 80 10.31 -3.86 -11.77
C MET A 80 11.74 -3.49 -12.20
N TYR A 81 12.58 -3.02 -11.27
CA TYR A 81 13.99 -2.72 -11.53
C TYR A 81 14.76 -3.93 -12.06
N GLN A 82 14.63 -5.08 -11.40
CA GLN A 82 15.26 -6.33 -11.85
C GLN A 82 14.85 -6.71 -13.28
N SER A 83 13.57 -6.55 -13.61
CA SER A 83 13.06 -6.83 -14.96
C SER A 83 13.63 -5.87 -16.01
N LEU A 84 13.88 -4.60 -15.66
CA LEU A 84 14.52 -3.62 -16.55
C LEU A 84 15.99 -3.97 -16.80
N VAL A 85 16.75 -4.27 -15.74
CA VAL A 85 18.16 -4.65 -15.83
C VAL A 85 18.34 -5.91 -16.69
N GLN A 86 17.47 -6.91 -16.52
CA GLN A 86 17.52 -8.12 -17.33
C GLN A 86 17.23 -7.86 -18.82
N MET A 87 16.32 -6.93 -19.13
CA MET A 87 16.08 -6.51 -20.51
C MET A 87 17.26 -5.75 -21.13
N GLU A 88 18.01 -4.99 -20.33
CA GLU A 88 19.21 -4.31 -20.79
C GLU A 88 20.31 -5.33 -21.14
N LYS A 89 20.55 -6.32 -20.28
CA LYS A 89 21.46 -7.44 -20.57
C LYS A 89 21.09 -8.21 -21.85
N GLU A 90 19.81 -8.62 -21.98
CA GLU A 90 19.29 -9.30 -23.18
C GLU A 90 19.39 -8.44 -24.46
N LYS A 91 19.52 -7.11 -24.34
CA LYS A 91 19.71 -6.21 -25.49
C LYS A 91 21.17 -6.21 -25.93
N TRP A 92 22.12 -6.19 -25.00
CA TRP A 92 23.55 -6.21 -25.29
C TRP A 92 24.03 -7.57 -25.80
N GLU A 93 23.47 -8.69 -25.35
CA GLU A 93 23.81 -10.03 -25.86
C GLU A 93 23.31 -10.31 -27.30
N ARG A 94 22.43 -9.46 -27.83
CA ARG A 94 21.88 -9.58 -29.19
C ARG A 94 22.52 -8.63 -30.19
N LEU A 95 23.49 -7.83 -29.76
CA LEU A 95 24.33 -6.95 -30.57
C LEU A 95 25.69 -7.62 -30.77
#